data_AF-A0A353DY84-F1
#
_entry.id   AF-A0A353DY84-F1
#
_cell.length_a   1.000
_cell.length_b   1.000
_cell.length_c   1.000
_cell.angle_alpha   90.00
_cell.angle_beta   90.00
_cell.angle_gamma   90.00
#
_symmetry.space_group_name_H-M   'P 1'
#
loop_
_entity.id
_entity.type
_entity.pdbx_description
1 polymer ?
#
loop_
_entity_poly.entity_id
_entity_poly.type
_entity_poly.pdbx_seq_one_letter_code
_entity_poly.pdbx_strand_id
1 'polypeptide(L)' 'EWLAACKGEAKALSHFDYAGPMTEAVLLGNVALRAGHAIDWDAHGMRVTNDPHANQWIRKAYRKGWELPM' A
#
# COMPACT_ATOMS: atom_id res chain seq x y z
N GLU A 1 -13.82 -5.84 21.59
CA GLU A 1 -12.99 -4.84 20.89
C GLU A 1 -13.74 -4.29 19.67
N TRP A 2 -14.06 -5.10 18.65
CA TRP A 2 -14.84 -4.66 17.48
C TRP A 2 -16.10 -3.84 17.80
N LEU A 3 -16.96 -4.34 18.68
CA LEU A 3 -18.22 -3.64 19.02
C LEU A 3 -17.99 -2.28 19.71
N ALA A 4 -16.91 -2.14 20.49
CA ALA A 4 -16.51 -0.88 21.10
C ALA A 4 -15.90 0.07 20.06
N ALA A 5 -15.11 -0.47 19.11
CA ALA A 5 -14.60 0.29 17.99
C ALA A 5 -15.72 0.82 17.07
N CYS A 6 -16.76 0.03 16.81
CA CYS A 6 -17.95 0.48 16.07
C CYS A 6 -18.70 1.60 16.77
N LYS A 7 -18.64 1.67 18.10
CA LYS A 7 -19.22 2.76 18.91
C LYS A 7 -18.29 3.98 19.04
N GLY A 8 -17.06 3.91 18.52
CA GLY A 8 -16.06 4.96 18.64
C GLY A 8 -15.38 5.03 20.02
N GLU A 9 -15.60 4.03 20.88
CA GLU A 9 -15.09 3.99 22.26
C GLU A 9 -13.66 3.47 22.34
N ALA A 10 -13.18 2.80 21.28
CA ALA A 10 -11.83 2.25 21.19
C ALA A 10 -11.34 2.24 19.73
N LYS A 11 -10.03 2.14 19.51
CA LYS A 11 -9.49 1.82 18.18
C LYS A 11 -9.70 0.35 17.86
N ALA A 12 -9.92 0.06 16.58
CA ALA A 12 -9.83 -1.30 16.11
C ALA A 12 -8.38 -1.81 16.19
N LEU A 13 -8.17 -3.09 16.50
CA LEU A 13 -6.85 -3.74 16.49
C LEU A 13 -6.17 -3.55 15.13
N SER A 14 -6.95 -3.69 14.06
CA SER A 14 -6.51 -3.52 12.66
C SER A 14 -6.94 -2.16 12.08
N HIS A 15 -6.81 -1.08 12.84
CA HIS A 15 -7.08 0.28 12.34
C HIS A 15 -6.15 0.66 11.19
N PHE A 16 -6.56 1.63 10.37
CA PHE A 16 -5.87 1.98 9.11
C PHE A 16 -4.40 2.42 9.30
N ASP A 17 -4.07 3.15 10.38
CA ASP A 17 -2.70 3.56 10.66
C ASP A 17 -1.74 2.37 10.84
N TYR A 18 -2.27 1.20 11.25
CA TYR A 18 -1.51 -0.03 11.39
C TYR A 18 -1.66 -0.94 10.17
N ALA A 19 -2.90 -1.23 9.77
CA ALA A 19 -3.20 -2.20 8.72
C ALA A 19 -2.76 -1.71 7.32
N GLY A 20 -2.73 -0.40 7.10
CA GLY A 20 -2.26 0.23 5.85
C GLY A 20 -0.78 -0.08 5.58
N PRO A 21 0.15 0.38 6.43
CA PRO A 21 1.59 0.11 6.28
C PRO A 21 1.92 -1.38 6.28
N MET A 22 1.21 -2.19 7.07
CA MET A 22 1.39 -3.65 7.05
C MET A 22 1.05 -4.24 5.67
N THR A 23 -0.08 -3.85 5.11
CA THR A 23 -0.51 -4.32 3.79
C THR A 23 0.44 -3.84 2.70
N GLU A 24 0.90 -2.59 2.78
CA GLU A 24 1.90 -2.02 1.89
C GLU A 24 3.17 -2.88 1.86
N ALA A 25 3.74 -3.20 3.03
CA ALA A 25 4.93 -4.06 3.13
C ALA A 25 4.72 -5.45 2.49
N VAL A 26 3.57 -6.07 2.71
CA VAL A 26 3.23 -7.37 2.11
C VAL A 26 3.15 -7.27 0.58
N LEU A 27 2.55 -6.20 0.05
CA LEU A 27 2.41 -5.98 -1.39
C LEU A 27 3.76 -5.72 -2.07
N LEU A 28 4.68 -5.01 -1.41
CA LEU A 28 6.04 -4.79 -1.92
C LEU A 28 6.80 -6.10 -2.11
N GLY A 29 6.51 -7.13 -1.32
CA GLY A 29 7.03 -8.48 -1.54
C GLY A 29 6.69 -9.02 -2.94
N ASN A 30 5.47 -8.79 -3.43
CA ASN A 30 5.07 -9.18 -4.78
C ASN A 30 5.81 -8.38 -5.86
N VAL A 31 6.09 -7.10 -5.59
CA VAL A 31 6.85 -6.23 -6.50
C VAL A 31 8.30 -6.73 -6.61
N ALA A 32 8.94 -7.02 -5.48
CA ALA A 32 10.30 -7.59 -5.45
C ALA A 32 10.37 -8.95 -6.17
N LEU A 33 9.39 -9.83 -5.96
CA LEU A 33 9.30 -11.10 -6.66
C LEU A 33 9.17 -10.93 -8.19
N ARG A 34 8.42 -9.94 -8.65
CA ARG A 34 8.30 -9.63 -10.08
C ARG A 34 9.54 -8.96 -10.66
N ALA A 35 10.23 -8.13 -9.89
CA ALA A 35 11.51 -7.52 -10.27
C ALA A 35 12.65 -8.56 -10.34
N GLY A 36 12.56 -9.62 -9.54
CA GLY A 36 13.58 -10.66 -9.44
C GLY A 36 14.76 -10.29 -8.54
N HIS A 37 14.69 -9.18 -7.80
CA HIS A 37 15.70 -8.72 -6.87
C HIS A 37 15.09 -7.86 -5.75
N ALA A 38 15.90 -7.50 -4.76
CA ALA A 38 15.48 -6.59 -3.69
C ALA A 38 15.22 -5.18 -4.23
N ILE A 39 14.15 -4.55 -3.76
CA ILE A 39 13.77 -3.17 -4.12
C ILE A 39 13.94 -2.25 -2.92
N ASP A 40 14.36 -1.02 -3.19
CA ASP A 40 14.44 0.05 -2.19
C ASP A 40 13.18 0.91 -2.31
N TRP A 41 12.46 1.07 -1.20
CA TRP A 41 11.14 1.68 -1.17
C TRP A 41 11.13 3.01 -0.40
N ASP A 42 10.67 4.07 -1.06
CA ASP A 42 10.33 5.35 -0.45
C ASP A 42 8.83 5.40 -0.16
N ALA A 43 8.46 5.15 1.10
CA ALA A 43 7.07 5.15 1.55
C ALA A 43 6.41 6.54 1.48
N HIS A 44 7.17 7.62 1.68
CA HIS A 44 6.60 8.96 1.60
C HIS A 44 6.34 9.36 0.14
N GLY A 45 7.26 9.01 -0.77
CA GLY A 45 7.13 9.24 -2.19
C GLY A 45 6.31 8.19 -2.94
N MET A 46 5.91 7.10 -2.27
CA MET A 46 5.21 5.93 -2.82
C MET A 46 5.87 5.39 -4.09
N ARG A 47 7.20 5.20 -4.07
CA ARG A 47 7.97 4.77 -5.25
C ARG A 47 9.18 3.90 -4.90
N VAL A 48 9.55 3.05 -5.85
CA VAL A 48 10.82 2.31 -5.83
C VAL A 48 11.94 3.22 -6.34
N THR A 49 13.06 3.28 -5.62
CA THR A 49 14.17 4.21 -5.90
C THR A 49 15.32 3.58 -6.68
N ASN A 50 15.53 2.27 -6.57
CA ASN A 50 16.66 1.56 -7.19
C ASN A 50 16.33 0.87 -8.53
N ASP A 51 15.04 0.60 -8.79
CA ASP A 51 14.56 0.10 -10.09
C ASP A 51 13.34 0.91 -10.57
N PRO A 52 13.52 1.84 -11.53
CA PRO A 52 12.43 2.59 -12.13
C PRO A 52 11.38 1.72 -12.83
N HIS A 53 11.75 0.55 -13.36
CA HIS A 53 10.83 -0.33 -14.09
C HIS A 53 9.80 -0.96 -13.15
N ALA A 54 10.18 -1.29 -11.91
CA ALA A 54 9.26 -1.81 -10.89
C ALA A 54 8.10 -0.87 -10.54
N ASN A 55 8.27 0.46 -10.73
CA ASN A 55 7.21 1.44 -10.44
C ASN A 55 5.94 1.25 -11.29
N GLN A 56 6.04 0.56 -12.43
CA GLN A 56 4.86 0.25 -13.25
C GLN A 56 3.85 -0.66 -12.54
N TRP A 57 4.29 -1.43 -11.54
CA TRP A 57 3.42 -2.36 -10.79
C TRP A 57 2.82 -1.72 -9.53
N ILE A 58 3.26 -0.52 -9.14
CA ILE A 58 2.80 0.17 -7.94
C ILE A 58 1.40 0.77 -8.12
N ARG A 59 1.09 1.24 -9.34
CA ARG A 59 -0.22 1.82 -9.66
C ARG A 59 -0.81 1.18 -10.91
N LYS A 60 -2.13 0.99 -10.87
CA LYS A 60 -2.90 0.61 -12.06
C LYS A 60 -3.40 1.85 -12.76
N ALA A 61 -3.41 1.82 -14.09
CA ALA A 61 -4.17 2.79 -14.86
C ALA A 61 -5.67 2.55 -14.60
N TYR A 62 -6.36 3.57 -14.10
CA TYR A 62 -7.81 3.50 -13.95
C TYR A 62 -8.48 3.56 -15.32
N ARG A 63 -9.61 2.87 -15.45
CA ARG A 63 -10.45 2.96 -16.64
C ARG A 63 -11.02 4.37 -16.73
N LYS A 64 -11.10 4.92 -17.96
CA LYS A 64 -11.71 6.23 -18.23
C LYS A 64 -13.08 6.37 -17.55
N GLY A 65 -13.29 7.45 -16.79
CA GLY A 65 -14.51 7.72 -16.03
C GLY A 65 -14.58 7.06 -14.64
N TRP A 66 -13.53 6.34 -14.22
CA TRP A 66 -13.36 5.81 -12.87
C TRP A 66 -12.09 6.37 -12.22
N GLU A 67 -11.73 7.61 -12.54
CA GLU A 67 -10.59 8.28 -11.92
C GLU A 67 -10.89 8.55 -10.43
N LEU A 68 -9.91 8.30 -9.57
CA LEU A 68 -10.00 8.72 -8.16
C LEU A 68 -9.67 10.22 -8.05
N PRO A 69 -10.44 10.99 -7.27
CA PRO A 69 -10.04 12.34 -6.91
C PRO A 69 -8.76 12.26 -6.08
N MET A 70 -7.72 12.96 -6.55
CA MET A 70 -6.44 13.13 -5.85
C MET A 70 -6.53 14.27 -4.84
#